data_AF-A0A2V4P075-F1
#
_entry.id   AF-A0A2V4P075-F1
#
_cell.length_a   1.000
_cell.length_b   1.000
_cell.length_c   1.000
_cell.angle_alpha   90.00
_cell.angle_beta   90.00
_cell.angle_gamma   90.00
#
_symmetry.space_group_name_H-M   'P 1'
#
loop_
_entity.id
_entity.type
_entity.pdbx_description
1 polymer ?
#
loop_
_entity_poly.entity_id
_entity_poly.type
_entity_poly.pdbx_seq_one_letter_code
_entity_poly.pdbx_strand_id
1 'polypeptide(L)'
;MSVDRPSEADSPHVPQLELDDLLEELQAKLDVARGTRDRVHGLLEAVLSVGRDLELGQVLQHIVEAAVELVDAEYGALGVIGEDQWLSQFIPVGLSEEQIRRIGPLPAGHGLLGELIRHPEALRLAELSEHPSSYGIPAHHPPMHSFLGVPIRVRDKVFGNLYLTEKRGGGAFEAEDESVLATLAVAAGVAIDNARLYAQARLRERWLLATGELTNSLMSGHSQEEVLDLLVARAGEIAGADLTVVALPLPGSHELEVRFAVGLGAEAHRRLVLPVEGSFVGAAVRSGGLVTSVDVCTDPRITAGPPRWDGLGPAVAVPIGTTGGGVRGVLMLARAAGRPVFESQECAPLPGFAGQAAVAMELAERRRDSEQVALLEERDRIARDLHDLAIQRLFATGMTLQGAARLIEHPEAVERVRRAIDDLDDTVKTIRSTIFGLRARQDGPAGSGLRAGMVAAVQRAAATLGFAPALRMQGLVDLRVSPPLAEEVLAVLGEALSNVARHAQARAVDVVLAVDGELALTVTDDGVGLPDGGRRSGLDNLAARAARLDGTFRARLGPTGGTRLEWRVPLHVLGEPDRGSG
;
A
#
# COMPACT_ATOMS: atom_id res chain seq x y z
N MET A 1 -103.55 -15.95 -81.16
CA MET A 1 -102.58 -15.86 -82.27
C MET A 1 -101.21 -16.20 -81.72
N SER A 2 -100.66 -17.33 -82.15
CA SER A 2 -99.27 -17.76 -81.90
C SER A 2 -98.27 -16.79 -82.52
N VAL A 3 -97.10 -16.61 -81.88
CA VAL A 3 -95.72 -16.71 -82.40
C VAL A 3 -94.82 -16.77 -81.13
N ASP A 4 -94.30 -17.91 -80.70
CA ASP A 4 -93.02 -18.59 -81.03
C ASP A 4 -91.82 -18.19 -80.12
N ARG A 5 -91.09 -19.19 -79.60
CA ARG A 5 -90.01 -19.11 -78.57
C ARG A 5 -88.64 -18.71 -79.20
N PRO A 6 -87.60 -18.28 -78.43
CA PRO A 6 -86.65 -19.20 -77.72
C PRO A 6 -86.29 -18.73 -76.28
N SER A 7 -86.29 -19.60 -75.26
CA SER A 7 -85.22 -20.53 -74.82
C SER A 7 -84.10 -19.86 -73.99
N GLU A 8 -84.06 -20.27 -72.72
CA GLU A 8 -83.04 -20.04 -71.70
C GLU A 8 -81.60 -20.10 -72.24
N ALA A 9 -80.79 -19.11 -71.88
CA ALA A 9 -79.34 -19.19 -71.90
C ALA A 9 -78.86 -19.09 -70.44
N ASP A 10 -78.52 -20.25 -69.91
CA ASP A 10 -77.77 -20.47 -68.68
C ASP A 10 -76.43 -19.71 -68.79
N SER A 11 -76.21 -18.75 -67.90
CA SER A 11 -74.96 -17.98 -67.82
C SER A 11 -74.08 -18.60 -66.73
N PRO A 12 -72.87 -19.09 -67.03
CA PRO A 12 -72.04 -19.75 -66.03
C PRO A 12 -71.45 -18.69 -65.09
N HIS A 13 -71.97 -18.59 -63.87
CA HIS A 13 -71.48 -17.73 -62.79
C HIS A 13 -70.28 -18.31 -62.01
N VAL A 14 -69.51 -19.22 -62.63
CA VAL A 14 -68.50 -20.04 -61.94
C VAL A 14 -67.02 -19.62 -62.15
N PRO A 15 -66.58 -18.82 -63.15
CA PRO A 15 -65.15 -18.48 -63.28
C PRO A 15 -64.67 -17.22 -62.52
N GLN A 16 -65.55 -16.50 -61.82
CA GLN A 16 -65.17 -15.32 -61.00
C GLN A 16 -64.80 -15.69 -59.56
N LEU A 17 -65.52 -16.64 -58.95
CA LEU A 17 -65.22 -17.13 -57.59
C LEU A 17 -63.83 -17.79 -57.52
N GLU A 18 -63.43 -18.56 -58.53
CA GLU A 18 -62.10 -19.18 -58.57
C GLU A 18 -60.96 -18.15 -58.71
N LEU A 19 -61.21 -17.00 -59.35
CA LEU A 19 -60.22 -15.94 -59.49
C LEU A 19 -60.08 -15.12 -58.21
N ASP A 20 -61.19 -14.85 -57.53
CA ASP A 20 -61.20 -14.16 -56.23
C ASP A 20 -60.52 -15.02 -55.15
N ASP A 21 -60.80 -16.32 -55.11
CA ASP A 21 -60.12 -17.27 -54.21
C ASP A 21 -58.60 -17.36 -54.49
N LEU A 22 -58.20 -17.38 -55.76
CA LEU A 22 -56.78 -17.36 -56.17
C LEU A 22 -56.09 -16.04 -55.82
N LEU A 23 -56.80 -14.90 -55.91
CA LEU A 23 -56.28 -13.59 -55.53
C LEU A 23 -56.15 -13.46 -54.01
N GLU A 24 -57.10 -13.98 -53.24
CA GLU A 24 -57.00 -14.09 -51.78
C GLU A 24 -55.84 -15.00 -51.36
N GLU A 25 -55.66 -16.16 -51.99
CA GLU A 25 -54.54 -17.05 -51.71
C GLU A 25 -53.19 -16.40 -52.07
N LEU A 26 -53.13 -15.65 -53.17
CA LEU A 26 -51.93 -14.96 -53.61
C LEU A 26 -51.61 -13.72 -52.74
N GLN A 27 -52.63 -13.00 -52.27
CA GLN A 27 -52.48 -11.94 -51.26
C GLN A 27 -52.00 -12.52 -49.93
N ALA A 28 -52.61 -13.60 -49.44
CA ALA A 28 -52.16 -14.28 -48.22
C ALA A 28 -50.69 -14.74 -48.33
N LYS A 29 -50.29 -15.32 -49.47
CA LYS A 29 -48.88 -15.69 -49.72
C LYS A 29 -47.95 -14.49 -49.80
N LEU A 30 -48.38 -13.38 -50.41
CA LEU A 30 -47.60 -12.14 -50.48
C LEU A 30 -47.43 -11.48 -49.11
N ASP A 31 -48.47 -11.49 -48.28
CA ASP A 31 -48.44 -10.93 -46.94
C ASP A 31 -47.57 -11.77 -46.01
N VAL A 32 -47.62 -13.11 -46.12
CA VAL A 32 -46.67 -14.01 -45.45
C VAL A 32 -45.24 -13.71 -45.91
N ALA A 33 -44.99 -13.59 -47.23
CA ALA A 33 -43.66 -13.32 -47.75
C ALA A 33 -43.11 -11.94 -47.34
N ARG A 34 -43.97 -10.92 -47.28
CA ARG A 34 -43.62 -9.58 -46.77
C ARG A 34 -43.33 -9.62 -45.28
N GLY A 35 -44.18 -10.28 -44.48
CA GLY A 35 -43.96 -10.48 -43.06
C GLY A 35 -42.62 -11.17 -42.77
N THR A 36 -42.30 -12.25 -43.49
CA THR A 36 -41.00 -12.93 -43.35
C THR A 36 -39.84 -12.02 -43.76
N ARG A 37 -39.96 -11.24 -44.83
CA ARG A 37 -38.91 -10.32 -45.26
C ARG A 37 -38.67 -9.21 -44.23
N ASP A 38 -39.72 -8.59 -43.72
CA ASP A 38 -39.63 -7.50 -42.74
C ASP A 38 -39.06 -8.03 -41.42
N ARG A 39 -39.44 -9.25 -41.00
CA ARG A 39 -38.84 -9.94 -39.84
C ARG A 39 -37.36 -10.25 -40.01
N VAL A 40 -36.94 -10.75 -41.19
CA VAL A 40 -35.50 -10.98 -41.46
C VAL A 40 -34.72 -9.67 -41.44
N HIS A 41 -35.28 -8.58 -41.97
CA HIS A 41 -34.65 -7.26 -41.87
C HIS A 41 -34.57 -6.77 -40.42
N GLY A 42 -35.64 -6.91 -39.64
CA GLY A 42 -35.67 -6.56 -38.23
C GLY A 42 -34.66 -7.35 -37.40
N LEU A 43 -34.55 -8.67 -37.62
CA LEU A 43 -33.55 -9.51 -36.95
C LEU A 43 -32.12 -9.10 -37.36
N LEU A 44 -31.88 -8.81 -38.63
CA LEU A 44 -30.56 -8.38 -39.10
C LEU A 44 -30.18 -7.01 -38.50
N GLU A 45 -31.13 -6.08 -38.43
CA GLU A 45 -30.95 -4.78 -37.78
C GLU A 45 -30.68 -4.93 -36.28
N ALA A 46 -31.45 -5.76 -35.57
CA ALA A 46 -31.25 -6.08 -34.17
C ALA A 46 -29.86 -6.66 -33.91
N VAL A 47 -29.44 -7.66 -34.69
CA VAL A 47 -28.11 -8.28 -34.58
C VAL A 47 -26.98 -7.27 -34.85
N LEU A 48 -27.15 -6.40 -35.86
CA LEU A 48 -26.17 -5.35 -36.17
C LEU A 48 -26.12 -4.27 -35.10
N SER A 49 -27.26 -3.94 -34.47
CA SER A 49 -27.36 -2.95 -33.40
C SER A 49 -26.62 -3.44 -32.15
N VAL A 50 -26.94 -4.65 -31.71
CA VAL A 50 -26.33 -5.29 -30.52
C VAL A 50 -24.80 -5.44 -30.64
N GLY A 51 -24.26 -5.56 -31.85
CA GLY A 51 -22.83 -5.68 -32.09
C GLY A 51 -22.03 -4.36 -32.15
N ARG A 52 -22.67 -3.20 -32.05
CA ARG A 52 -21.98 -1.89 -32.15
C ARG A 52 -21.38 -1.41 -30.84
N ASP A 53 -22.01 -1.73 -29.72
CA ASP A 53 -21.59 -1.22 -28.42
C ASP A 53 -20.52 -2.10 -27.80
N LEU A 54 -19.62 -1.45 -27.07
CA LEU A 54 -18.49 -2.10 -26.39
C LEU A 54 -18.62 -2.02 -24.86
N GLU A 55 -19.57 -1.24 -24.36
CA GLU A 55 -19.88 -1.15 -22.94
C GLU A 55 -20.96 -2.16 -22.58
N LEU A 56 -20.63 -3.10 -21.68
CA LEU A 56 -21.52 -4.22 -21.34
C LEU A 56 -22.92 -3.77 -20.93
N GLY A 57 -23.05 -2.74 -20.09
CA GLY A 57 -24.36 -2.24 -19.65
C GLY A 57 -25.24 -1.76 -20.81
N GLN A 58 -24.66 -1.06 -21.78
CA GLN A 58 -25.37 -0.59 -22.97
C GLN A 58 -25.76 -1.76 -23.88
N VAL A 59 -24.84 -2.72 -24.09
CA VAL A 59 -25.11 -3.95 -24.83
C VAL A 59 -26.29 -4.71 -24.22
N LEU A 60 -26.30 -4.91 -22.90
CA LEU A 60 -27.39 -5.62 -22.21
C LEU A 60 -28.73 -4.88 -22.38
N GLN A 61 -28.75 -3.56 -22.22
CA GLN A 61 -29.95 -2.75 -22.43
C GLN A 61 -30.49 -2.88 -23.86
N HIS A 62 -29.64 -2.66 -24.87
CA HIS A 62 -30.04 -2.74 -26.28
C HIS A 62 -30.47 -4.15 -26.71
N ILE A 63 -29.93 -5.21 -26.11
CA ILE A 63 -30.42 -6.58 -26.34
C ILE A 63 -31.89 -6.69 -25.94
N VAL A 64 -32.27 -6.17 -24.77
CA VAL A 64 -33.66 -6.24 -24.31
C VAL A 64 -34.57 -5.37 -25.17
N GLU A 65 -34.15 -4.16 -25.50
CA GLU A 65 -34.93 -3.25 -26.36
C GLU A 65 -35.17 -3.86 -27.75
N ALA A 66 -34.12 -4.38 -28.39
CA ALA A 66 -34.23 -5.05 -29.67
C ALA A 66 -35.13 -6.30 -29.60
N ALA A 67 -35.09 -7.05 -28.49
CA ALA A 67 -35.95 -8.21 -28.29
C ALA A 67 -37.43 -7.85 -28.14
N VAL A 68 -37.72 -6.79 -27.39
CA VAL A 68 -39.08 -6.26 -27.19
C VAL A 68 -39.66 -5.79 -28.51
N GLU A 69 -38.90 -5.06 -29.32
CA GLU A 69 -39.32 -4.58 -30.64
C GLU A 69 -39.51 -5.73 -31.64
N LEU A 70 -38.57 -6.68 -31.67
CA LEU A 70 -38.56 -7.76 -32.66
C LEU A 70 -39.71 -8.75 -32.51
N VAL A 71 -40.18 -8.96 -31.27
CA VAL A 71 -41.27 -9.90 -30.94
C VAL A 71 -42.58 -9.16 -30.59
N ASP A 72 -42.59 -7.83 -30.73
CA ASP A 72 -43.74 -6.96 -30.44
C ASP A 72 -44.31 -7.16 -29.02
N ALA A 73 -43.41 -7.22 -28.02
CA ALA A 73 -43.77 -7.32 -26.61
C ALA A 73 -44.01 -5.94 -25.99
N GLU A 74 -44.77 -5.87 -24.89
CA GLU A 74 -44.94 -4.64 -24.11
C GLU A 74 -43.82 -4.47 -23.09
N TYR A 75 -43.36 -5.56 -22.49
CA TYR A 75 -42.30 -5.57 -21.48
C TYR A 75 -41.24 -6.61 -21.79
N GLY A 76 -40.01 -6.31 -21.42
CA GLY A 76 -38.89 -7.23 -21.51
C GLY A 76 -37.93 -7.06 -20.34
N ALA A 77 -37.13 -8.08 -20.08
CA ALA A 77 -36.03 -7.99 -19.14
C ALA A 77 -34.90 -8.96 -19.45
N LEU A 78 -33.68 -8.61 -19.07
CA LEU A 78 -32.54 -9.52 -19.05
C LEU A 78 -32.05 -9.70 -17.63
N GLY A 79 -32.00 -10.95 -17.18
CA GLY A 79 -31.38 -11.33 -15.91
C GLY A 79 -29.98 -11.88 -16.12
N VAL A 80 -28.96 -11.29 -15.48
CA VAL A 80 -27.58 -11.81 -15.47
C VAL A 80 -27.42 -12.76 -14.28
N ILE A 81 -26.87 -13.94 -14.53
CA ILE A 81 -26.68 -14.97 -13.51
C ILE A 81 -25.33 -14.75 -12.80
N GLY A 82 -25.36 -14.65 -11.48
CA GLY A 82 -24.19 -14.60 -10.60
C GLY A 82 -23.56 -15.98 -10.37
N GLU A 83 -22.43 -16.01 -9.67
CA GLU A 83 -21.71 -17.26 -9.36
C GLU A 83 -22.50 -18.19 -8.43
N ASP A 84 -23.42 -17.64 -7.65
CA ASP A 84 -24.30 -18.32 -6.72
C ASP A 84 -25.55 -18.94 -7.38
N GLN A 85 -25.68 -18.84 -8.70
CA GLN A 85 -26.89 -19.23 -9.47
C GLN A 85 -28.13 -18.38 -9.15
N TRP A 86 -27.93 -17.15 -8.63
CA TRP A 86 -28.97 -16.15 -8.47
C TRP A 86 -28.81 -15.03 -9.49
N LEU A 87 -29.83 -14.20 -9.67
CA LEU A 87 -29.70 -13.02 -10.53
C LEU A 87 -28.85 -11.96 -9.83
N SER A 88 -27.70 -11.66 -10.41
CA SER A 88 -26.79 -10.61 -9.94
C SER A 88 -27.17 -9.23 -10.48
N GLN A 89 -27.82 -9.19 -11.65
CA GLN A 89 -28.36 -7.98 -12.26
C GLN A 89 -29.67 -8.30 -12.99
N PHE A 90 -30.55 -7.30 -13.06
CA PHE A 90 -31.81 -7.39 -13.80
C PHE A 90 -32.06 -6.07 -14.53
N ILE A 91 -32.20 -6.15 -15.86
CA ILE A 91 -32.31 -5.00 -16.75
C ILE A 91 -33.71 -5.01 -17.38
N PRO A 92 -34.68 -4.27 -16.83
CA PRO A 92 -36.05 -4.21 -17.35
C PRO A 92 -36.21 -3.14 -18.44
N VAL A 93 -37.11 -3.40 -19.40
CA VAL A 93 -37.56 -2.50 -20.47
C VAL A 93 -39.09 -2.51 -20.53
N GLY A 94 -39.69 -1.36 -20.84
CA GLY A 94 -41.14 -1.17 -20.91
C GLY A 94 -41.78 -0.60 -19.63
N LEU A 95 -41.03 -0.52 -18.53
CA LEU A 95 -41.44 0.14 -17.29
C LEU A 95 -40.73 1.48 -17.11
N SER A 96 -41.44 2.51 -16.67
CA SER A 96 -40.82 3.77 -16.26
C SER A 96 -40.06 3.62 -14.93
N GLU A 97 -39.05 4.46 -14.72
CA GLU A 97 -38.29 4.49 -13.44
C GLU A 97 -39.20 4.66 -12.21
N GLU A 98 -40.29 5.44 -12.33
CA GLU A 98 -41.26 5.62 -11.26
C GLU A 98 -42.06 4.34 -10.96
N GLN A 99 -42.38 3.53 -11.97
CA GLN A 99 -42.99 2.22 -11.77
C GLN A 99 -42.01 1.27 -11.09
N ILE A 100 -40.77 1.19 -11.56
CA ILE A 100 -39.73 0.32 -10.97
C ILE A 100 -39.52 0.66 -9.49
N ARG A 101 -39.42 1.95 -9.15
CA ARG A 101 -39.28 2.40 -7.75
C ARG A 101 -40.46 2.01 -6.86
N ARG A 102 -41.69 2.04 -7.39
CA ARG A 102 -42.90 1.66 -6.65
C ARG A 102 -43.05 0.15 -6.44
N ILE A 103 -42.55 -0.66 -7.38
CA ILE A 103 -42.51 -2.12 -7.27
C ILE A 103 -41.54 -2.56 -6.17
N GLY A 104 -40.41 -1.86 -6.05
CA GLY A 104 -39.42 -2.08 -5.00
C GLY A 104 -38.21 -2.91 -5.48
N PRO A 105 -37.69 -3.85 -4.67
CA PRO A 105 -36.45 -4.56 -4.98
C PRO A 105 -36.55 -5.43 -6.25
N LEU A 106 -35.48 -5.45 -7.03
CA LEU A 106 -35.37 -6.26 -8.25
C LEU A 106 -35.44 -7.76 -7.92
N PRO A 107 -35.96 -8.59 -8.85
CA PRO A 107 -36.11 -10.01 -8.62
C PRO A 107 -34.76 -10.70 -8.48
N ALA A 108 -34.62 -11.56 -7.48
CA ALA A 108 -33.40 -12.35 -7.26
C ALA A 108 -33.34 -13.63 -8.14
N GLY A 109 -34.38 -13.95 -8.91
CA GLY A 109 -34.45 -15.20 -9.69
C GLY A 109 -35.25 -16.30 -9.00
N HIS A 110 -36.26 -15.96 -8.19
CA HIS A 110 -37.24 -16.93 -7.70
C HIS A 110 -38.29 -17.28 -8.78
N GLY A 111 -38.98 -18.39 -8.59
CA GLY A 111 -40.12 -18.79 -9.42
C GLY A 111 -39.76 -19.10 -10.87
N LEU A 112 -40.51 -18.56 -11.83
CA LEU A 112 -40.31 -18.76 -13.27
C LEU A 112 -38.93 -18.28 -13.76
N LEU A 113 -38.43 -17.18 -13.21
CA LEU A 113 -37.08 -16.68 -13.55
C LEU A 113 -36.01 -17.70 -13.12
N GLY A 114 -36.18 -18.32 -11.95
CA GLY A 114 -35.31 -19.37 -11.44
C GLY A 114 -35.44 -20.71 -12.18
N GLU A 115 -36.60 -20.97 -12.78
CA GLU A 115 -36.80 -22.15 -13.61
C GLU A 115 -35.87 -22.15 -14.81
N LEU A 116 -35.78 -21.03 -15.53
CA LEU A 116 -34.86 -20.85 -16.66
C LEU A 116 -33.37 -20.88 -16.27
N ILE A 117 -33.04 -20.61 -15.00
CA ILE A 117 -31.67 -20.77 -14.48
C ILE A 117 -31.35 -22.26 -14.27
N ARG A 118 -32.28 -23.02 -13.67
CA ARG A 118 -32.10 -24.45 -13.38
C ARG A 118 -32.23 -25.33 -14.62
N HIS A 119 -33.12 -24.95 -15.53
CA HIS A 119 -33.46 -25.63 -16.77
C HIS A 119 -33.33 -24.64 -17.93
N PRO A 120 -32.11 -24.45 -18.48
CA PRO A 120 -31.83 -23.42 -19.49
C PRO A 120 -32.33 -23.83 -20.88
N GLU A 121 -33.64 -23.93 -21.02
CA GLU A 121 -34.36 -24.23 -22.25
C GLU A 121 -35.39 -23.13 -22.51
N ALA A 122 -35.77 -22.90 -23.77
CA ALA A 122 -36.78 -21.90 -24.08
C ALA A 122 -38.12 -22.27 -23.43
N LEU A 123 -38.78 -21.28 -22.83
CA LEU A 123 -40.05 -21.46 -22.13
C LEU A 123 -41.07 -20.46 -22.66
N ARG A 124 -42.14 -20.97 -23.28
CA ARG A 124 -43.22 -20.18 -23.87
C ARG A 124 -44.55 -20.56 -23.23
N LEU A 125 -45.23 -19.58 -22.64
CA LEU A 125 -46.47 -19.77 -21.88
C LEU A 125 -47.52 -18.78 -22.36
N ALA A 126 -48.75 -19.24 -22.54
CA ALA A 126 -49.89 -18.37 -22.82
C ALA A 126 -50.33 -17.58 -21.59
N GLU A 127 -50.18 -18.18 -20.40
CA GLU A 127 -50.52 -17.58 -19.11
C GLU A 127 -49.46 -17.97 -18.06
N LEU A 128 -48.72 -16.99 -17.53
CA LEU A 128 -47.62 -17.22 -16.61
C LEU A 128 -48.12 -17.72 -15.25
N SER A 129 -49.31 -17.31 -14.83
CA SER A 129 -49.87 -17.67 -13.52
C SER A 129 -50.25 -19.15 -13.41
N GLU A 130 -50.44 -19.83 -14.55
CA GLU A 130 -50.74 -21.28 -14.60
C GLU A 130 -49.50 -22.17 -14.38
N HIS A 131 -48.28 -21.62 -14.51
CA HIS A 131 -47.08 -22.43 -14.38
C HIS A 131 -46.80 -22.80 -12.89
N PRO A 132 -46.47 -24.06 -12.55
CA PRO A 132 -46.26 -24.49 -11.16
C PRO A 132 -45.17 -23.72 -10.40
N SER A 133 -44.14 -23.26 -11.11
CA SER A 133 -43.06 -22.44 -10.55
C SER A 133 -43.43 -20.94 -10.43
N SER A 134 -44.65 -20.52 -10.79
CA SER A 134 -45.07 -19.13 -10.63
C SER A 134 -45.19 -18.77 -9.15
N TYR A 135 -44.54 -17.68 -8.74
CA TYR A 135 -44.46 -17.24 -7.34
C TYR A 135 -45.33 -15.99 -7.06
N GLY A 136 -46.15 -15.58 -8.03
CA GLY A 136 -46.96 -14.37 -7.95
C GLY A 136 -46.19 -13.10 -8.33
N ILE A 137 -46.93 -11.99 -8.37
CA ILE A 137 -46.45 -10.69 -8.83
C ILE A 137 -46.43 -9.71 -7.64
N PRO A 138 -45.35 -8.92 -7.43
CA PRO A 138 -45.26 -7.96 -6.33
C PRO A 138 -46.36 -6.87 -6.39
N ALA A 139 -46.60 -6.21 -5.25
CA ALA A 139 -47.48 -5.04 -5.22
C ALA A 139 -46.99 -3.95 -6.19
N HIS A 140 -47.91 -3.24 -6.84
CA HIS A 140 -47.66 -2.17 -7.83
C HIS A 140 -47.01 -2.62 -9.16
N HIS A 141 -46.76 -3.91 -9.34
CA HIS A 141 -46.28 -4.44 -10.61
C HIS A 141 -47.45 -4.67 -11.58
N PRO A 142 -47.31 -4.34 -12.88
CA PRO A 142 -48.36 -4.57 -13.87
C PRO A 142 -48.77 -6.05 -13.93
N PRO A 143 -50.05 -6.35 -14.21
CA PRO A 143 -50.45 -7.72 -14.51
C PRO A 143 -49.72 -8.20 -15.77
N MET A 144 -49.25 -9.44 -15.74
CA MET A 144 -48.58 -10.10 -16.86
C MET A 144 -49.21 -11.49 -17.04
N HIS A 145 -49.38 -11.88 -18.29
CA HIS A 145 -50.09 -13.06 -18.77
C HIS A 145 -49.18 -13.86 -19.69
N SER A 146 -49.04 -13.46 -20.96
CA SER A 146 -48.20 -14.19 -21.92
C SER A 146 -46.72 -14.04 -21.55
N PHE A 147 -45.94 -15.14 -21.61
CA PHE A 147 -44.52 -15.16 -21.24
C PHE A 147 -43.69 -15.92 -22.27
N LEU A 148 -42.54 -15.37 -22.64
CA LEU A 148 -41.52 -16.03 -23.44
C LEU A 148 -40.15 -15.78 -22.83
N GLY A 149 -39.45 -16.85 -22.45
CA GLY A 149 -38.12 -16.80 -21.89
C GLY A 149 -37.13 -17.63 -22.69
N VAL A 150 -35.94 -17.09 -22.95
CA VAL A 150 -34.84 -17.84 -23.60
C VAL A 150 -33.51 -17.63 -22.88
N PRO A 151 -32.66 -18.66 -22.80
CA PRO A 151 -31.33 -18.53 -22.22
C PRO A 151 -30.35 -17.85 -23.19
N ILE A 152 -29.53 -16.94 -22.68
CA ILE A 152 -28.39 -16.35 -23.38
C ILE A 152 -27.13 -17.09 -22.96
N ARG A 153 -26.45 -17.70 -23.93
CA ARG A 153 -25.20 -18.43 -23.71
C ARG A 153 -24.01 -17.63 -24.23
N VAL A 154 -22.98 -17.50 -23.39
CA VAL A 154 -21.68 -16.97 -23.77
C VAL A 154 -20.72 -18.15 -23.81
N ARG A 155 -20.31 -18.54 -25.02
CA ARG A 155 -19.62 -19.82 -25.28
C ARG A 155 -20.46 -20.99 -24.74
N ASP A 156 -19.90 -21.83 -23.88
CA ASP A 156 -20.58 -23.01 -23.33
C ASP A 156 -21.31 -22.74 -22.00
N LYS A 157 -21.35 -21.49 -21.52
CA LYS A 157 -21.97 -21.13 -20.23
C LYS A 157 -23.20 -20.27 -20.43
N VAL A 158 -24.26 -20.56 -19.67
CA VAL A 158 -25.44 -19.69 -19.59
C VAL A 158 -25.02 -18.44 -18.81
N PHE A 159 -25.05 -17.29 -19.48
CA PHE A 159 -24.70 -16.00 -18.90
C PHE A 159 -25.90 -15.37 -18.20
N GLY A 160 -27.08 -15.55 -18.78
CA GLY A 160 -28.29 -14.92 -18.33
C GLY A 160 -29.48 -15.43 -19.11
N ASN A 161 -30.65 -14.89 -18.82
CA ASN A 161 -31.88 -15.21 -19.51
C ASN A 161 -32.58 -13.93 -19.94
N LEU A 162 -33.22 -13.98 -21.10
CA LEU A 162 -34.03 -12.93 -21.66
C LEU A 162 -35.50 -13.32 -21.50
N TYR A 163 -36.31 -12.39 -20.99
CA TYR A 163 -37.71 -12.60 -20.65
C TYR A 163 -38.54 -11.54 -21.35
N LEU A 164 -39.62 -11.94 -22.02
CA LEU A 164 -40.59 -11.06 -22.65
C LEU A 164 -41.98 -11.40 -22.12
N THR A 165 -42.79 -10.37 -21.90
CA THR A 165 -44.18 -10.52 -21.42
C THR A 165 -45.11 -9.55 -22.12
N GLU A 166 -46.40 -9.90 -22.13
CA GLU A 166 -47.47 -9.16 -22.83
C GLU A 166 -47.18 -8.94 -24.33
N LYS A 167 -47.57 -9.90 -25.17
CA LYS A 167 -47.53 -9.68 -26.63
C LYS A 167 -48.56 -8.60 -27.00
N ARG A 168 -48.11 -7.54 -27.68
CA ARG A 168 -49.00 -6.46 -28.12
C ARG A 168 -50.06 -7.04 -29.06
N GLY A 169 -51.30 -6.57 -28.87
CA GLY A 169 -52.49 -7.18 -29.49
C GLY A 169 -53.16 -8.27 -28.65
N GLY A 170 -52.61 -8.63 -27.48
CA GLY A 170 -53.28 -9.47 -26.47
C GLY A 170 -53.27 -10.98 -26.76
N GLY A 171 -52.44 -11.44 -27.71
CA GLY A 171 -52.28 -12.85 -28.04
C GLY A 171 -51.18 -13.55 -27.21
N ALA A 172 -51.05 -14.87 -27.41
CA ALA A 172 -49.90 -15.62 -26.88
C ALA A 172 -48.70 -15.53 -27.84
N PHE A 173 -47.48 -15.69 -27.31
CA PHE A 173 -46.29 -15.86 -28.15
C PHE A 173 -46.37 -17.15 -28.97
N GLU A 174 -45.88 -17.11 -30.19
CA GLU A 174 -45.90 -18.19 -31.18
C GLU A 174 -44.55 -18.90 -31.28
N ALA A 175 -44.51 -20.03 -31.99
CA ALA A 175 -43.25 -20.76 -32.22
C ALA A 175 -42.23 -19.95 -33.06
N GLU A 176 -42.72 -19.07 -33.95
CA GLU A 176 -41.86 -18.19 -34.73
C GLU A 176 -41.20 -17.12 -33.82
N ASP A 177 -41.96 -16.55 -32.88
CA ASP A 177 -41.45 -15.60 -31.87
C ASP A 177 -40.30 -16.22 -31.05
N GLU A 178 -40.50 -17.46 -30.60
CA GLU A 178 -39.49 -18.23 -29.87
C GLU A 178 -38.22 -18.46 -30.71
N SER A 179 -38.38 -18.85 -31.98
CA SER A 179 -37.25 -19.07 -32.90
C SER A 179 -36.45 -17.79 -33.15
N VAL A 180 -37.14 -16.67 -33.33
CA VAL A 180 -36.51 -15.36 -33.57
C VAL A 180 -35.77 -14.89 -32.32
N LEU A 181 -36.40 -14.99 -31.15
CA LEU A 181 -35.79 -14.62 -29.88
C LEU A 181 -34.59 -15.51 -29.53
N ALA A 182 -34.67 -16.82 -29.78
CA ALA A 182 -33.55 -17.74 -29.60
C ALA A 182 -32.38 -17.39 -30.53
N THR A 183 -32.64 -16.96 -31.75
CA THR A 183 -31.60 -16.51 -32.69
C THR A 183 -30.93 -15.22 -32.21
N LEU A 184 -31.72 -14.26 -31.73
CA LEU A 184 -31.20 -13.05 -31.11
C LEU A 184 -30.37 -13.37 -29.86
N ALA A 185 -30.78 -14.32 -29.03
CA ALA A 185 -30.05 -14.75 -27.85
C ALA A 185 -28.65 -15.33 -28.17
N VAL A 186 -28.51 -16.04 -29.31
CA VAL A 186 -27.19 -16.51 -29.79
C VAL A 186 -26.30 -15.32 -30.18
N ALA A 187 -26.84 -14.36 -30.94
CA ALA A 187 -26.09 -13.17 -31.34
C ALA A 187 -25.72 -12.28 -30.13
N ALA A 188 -26.65 -12.12 -29.18
CA ALA A 188 -26.44 -11.44 -27.90
C ALA A 188 -25.29 -12.08 -27.11
N GLY A 189 -25.22 -13.42 -27.07
CA GLY A 189 -24.10 -14.13 -26.45
C GLY A 189 -22.74 -13.76 -27.02
N VAL A 190 -22.63 -13.60 -28.34
CA VAL A 190 -21.40 -13.15 -29.01
C VAL A 190 -21.07 -11.69 -28.68
N ALA A 191 -22.06 -10.81 -28.72
CA ALA A 191 -21.86 -9.39 -28.39
C ALA A 191 -21.44 -9.19 -26.93
N ILE A 192 -22.03 -9.93 -26.00
CA ILE A 192 -21.65 -9.92 -24.58
C ILE A 192 -20.21 -10.42 -24.41
N ASP A 193 -19.79 -11.51 -25.08
CA ASP A 193 -18.39 -11.97 -25.03
C ASP A 193 -17.43 -10.88 -25.52
N ASN A 194 -17.77 -10.24 -26.66
CA ASN A 194 -16.97 -9.17 -27.24
C ASN A 194 -16.85 -7.95 -26.30
N ALA A 195 -17.95 -7.49 -25.72
CA ALA A 195 -17.94 -6.38 -24.77
C ALA A 195 -17.10 -6.69 -23.52
N ARG A 196 -17.21 -7.90 -22.99
CA ARG A 196 -16.39 -8.35 -21.85
C ARG A 196 -14.91 -8.42 -22.20
N LEU A 197 -14.55 -8.99 -23.35
CA LEU A 197 -13.17 -9.07 -23.83
C LEU A 197 -12.59 -7.66 -24.04
N TYR A 198 -13.37 -6.76 -24.60
CA TYR A 198 -12.97 -5.37 -24.79
C TYR A 198 -12.73 -4.67 -23.44
N ALA A 199 -13.65 -4.80 -22.48
CA ALA A 199 -13.49 -4.23 -21.14
C ALA A 199 -12.25 -4.79 -20.41
N GLN A 200 -12.00 -6.10 -20.51
CA GLN A 200 -10.79 -6.73 -19.97
C GLN A 200 -9.51 -6.21 -20.63
N ALA A 201 -9.50 -6.09 -21.96
CA ALA A 201 -8.35 -5.57 -22.70
C ALA A 201 -8.05 -4.12 -22.29
N ARG A 202 -9.10 -3.28 -22.16
CA ARG A 202 -8.99 -1.89 -21.73
C ARG A 202 -8.52 -1.76 -20.28
N LEU A 203 -9.00 -2.61 -19.39
CA LEU A 203 -8.50 -2.67 -18.02
C LEU A 203 -7.01 -3.06 -17.98
N ARG A 204 -6.62 -4.07 -18.76
CA ARG A 204 -5.23 -4.51 -18.87
C ARG A 204 -4.32 -3.43 -19.45
N GLU A 205 -4.78 -2.67 -20.44
CA GLU A 205 -4.08 -1.50 -20.99
C GLU A 205 -3.82 -0.45 -19.90
N ARG A 206 -4.84 -0.10 -19.11
CA ARG A 206 -4.70 0.86 -18.00
C ARG A 206 -3.66 0.40 -16.96
N TRP A 207 -3.68 -0.89 -16.60
CA TRP A 207 -2.68 -1.46 -15.70
C TRP A 207 -1.26 -1.43 -16.27
N LEU A 208 -1.09 -1.69 -17.57
CA LEU A 208 0.22 -1.60 -18.24
C LEU A 208 0.76 -0.17 -18.27
N LEU A 209 -0.08 0.81 -18.56
CA LEU A 209 0.30 2.23 -18.52
C LEU A 209 0.72 2.65 -17.11
N ALA A 210 -0.06 2.31 -16.07
CA ALA A 210 0.29 2.60 -14.69
C ALA A 210 1.60 1.92 -14.26
N THR A 211 1.86 0.71 -14.73
CA THR A 211 3.14 0.01 -14.49
C THR A 211 4.31 0.76 -15.13
N GLY A 212 4.12 1.27 -16.36
CA GLY A 212 5.10 2.11 -17.03
C GLY A 212 5.36 3.43 -16.29
N GLU A 213 4.31 4.07 -15.76
CA GLU A 213 4.43 5.27 -14.93
C GLU A 213 5.23 5.02 -13.64
N LEU A 214 4.93 3.93 -12.91
CA LEU A 214 5.73 3.52 -11.75
C LEU A 214 7.19 3.28 -12.13
N THR A 215 7.44 2.57 -13.23
CA THR A 215 8.79 2.28 -13.71
C THR A 215 9.55 3.55 -14.07
N ASN A 216 8.91 4.50 -14.75
CA ASN A 216 9.52 5.78 -15.09
C ASN A 216 9.80 6.61 -13.83
N SER A 217 8.85 6.65 -12.88
CA SER A 217 9.05 7.32 -11.60
C SER A 217 10.31 6.82 -10.88
N LEU A 218 10.54 5.50 -10.92
CA LEU A 218 11.75 4.88 -10.38
C LEU A 218 13.02 5.28 -11.14
N MET A 219 12.99 5.27 -12.47
CA MET A 219 14.14 5.64 -13.29
C MET A 219 14.51 7.12 -13.13
N SER A 220 13.54 7.98 -12.83
CA SER A 220 13.74 9.40 -12.56
C SER A 220 14.31 9.72 -11.17
N GLY A 221 14.47 8.72 -10.29
CA GLY A 221 15.09 8.94 -8.98
C GLY A 221 14.15 9.46 -7.90
N HIS A 222 12.83 9.36 -8.09
CA HIS A 222 11.86 9.73 -7.06
C HIS A 222 12.04 8.89 -5.80
N SER A 223 11.64 9.46 -4.67
CA SER A 223 11.65 8.82 -3.37
C SER A 223 10.65 7.66 -3.29
N GLN A 224 10.87 6.76 -2.33
CA GLN A 224 9.95 5.65 -2.07
C GLN A 224 8.53 6.13 -1.74
N GLU A 225 8.39 7.27 -1.05
CA GLU A 225 7.09 7.84 -0.69
C GLU A 225 6.32 8.28 -1.94
N GLU A 226 6.96 8.99 -2.87
CA GLU A 226 6.34 9.42 -4.13
C GLU A 226 5.90 8.25 -5.01
N VAL A 227 6.69 7.16 -5.05
CA VAL A 227 6.32 5.95 -5.80
C VAL A 227 5.12 5.24 -5.17
N LEU A 228 5.05 5.18 -3.84
CA LEU A 228 3.92 4.57 -3.13
C LEU A 228 2.65 5.43 -3.22
N ASP A 229 2.77 6.75 -3.18
CA ASP A 229 1.65 7.66 -3.43
C ASP A 229 1.07 7.45 -4.84
N LEU A 230 1.95 7.35 -5.85
CA LEU A 230 1.54 7.06 -7.23
C LEU A 230 0.85 5.68 -7.33
N LEU A 231 1.38 4.67 -6.65
CA LEU A 231 0.77 3.34 -6.61
C LEU A 231 -0.64 3.37 -6.02
N VAL A 232 -0.82 4.02 -4.87
CA VAL A 232 -2.11 4.09 -4.16
C VAL A 232 -3.13 4.82 -5.05
N ALA A 233 -2.75 5.95 -5.64
CA ALA A 233 -3.64 6.71 -6.51
C ALA A 233 -4.05 5.91 -7.75
N ARG A 234 -3.10 5.34 -8.49
CA ARG A 234 -3.38 4.59 -9.73
C ARG A 234 -4.14 3.30 -9.48
N ALA A 235 -3.81 2.56 -8.42
CA ALA A 235 -4.52 1.34 -8.09
C ALA A 235 -6.00 1.63 -7.77
N GLY A 236 -6.26 2.68 -6.98
CA GLY A 236 -7.62 3.12 -6.65
C GLY A 236 -8.43 3.55 -7.88
N GLU A 237 -7.85 4.39 -8.73
CA GLU A 237 -8.49 4.87 -9.97
C GLU A 237 -8.82 3.71 -10.93
N ILE A 238 -7.89 2.78 -11.15
CA ILE A 238 -8.06 1.72 -12.14
C ILE A 238 -9.08 0.68 -11.67
N ALA A 239 -9.02 0.30 -10.39
CA ALA A 239 -9.91 -0.70 -9.79
C ALA A 239 -11.29 -0.13 -9.41
N GLY A 240 -11.47 1.20 -9.47
CA GLY A 240 -12.69 1.86 -9.01
C GLY A 240 -12.91 1.66 -7.52
N ALA A 241 -11.86 1.83 -6.72
CA ALA A 241 -11.92 1.73 -5.26
C ALA A 241 -12.26 3.09 -4.64
N ASP A 242 -13.11 3.08 -3.63
CA ASP A 242 -13.50 4.29 -2.89
C ASP A 242 -12.48 4.61 -1.78
N LEU A 243 -11.74 3.60 -1.29
CA LEU A 243 -10.58 3.75 -0.40
C LEU A 243 -9.44 2.85 -0.89
N THR A 244 -8.23 3.39 -0.95
CA THR A 244 -7.01 2.63 -1.22
C THR A 244 -5.97 2.94 -0.15
N VAL A 245 -5.35 1.91 0.42
CA VAL A 245 -4.34 2.03 1.48
C VAL A 245 -3.13 1.15 1.21
N VAL A 246 -1.97 1.61 1.65
CA VAL A 246 -0.75 0.78 1.74
C VAL A 246 -0.32 0.71 3.19
N ALA A 247 -0.24 -0.54 3.69
CA ALA A 247 0.25 -0.85 5.01
C ALA A 247 1.67 -1.43 4.94
N LEU A 248 2.62 -0.85 5.67
CA LEU A 248 4.02 -1.28 5.69
C LEU A 248 4.36 -1.94 7.04
N PRO A 249 5.24 -2.96 7.09
CA PRO A 249 5.69 -3.56 8.34
C PRO A 249 6.37 -2.56 9.26
N LEU A 250 6.03 -2.58 10.55
CA LEU A 250 6.73 -1.83 11.58
C LEU A 250 8.01 -2.58 12.01
N PRO A 251 9.21 -1.95 11.94
CA PRO A 251 10.46 -2.60 12.30
C PRO A 251 10.45 -3.20 13.70
N GLY A 252 10.84 -4.48 13.83
CA GLY A 252 10.93 -5.18 15.11
C GLY A 252 9.59 -5.61 15.73
N SER A 253 8.48 -5.52 14.98
CA SER A 253 7.15 -5.95 15.41
C SER A 253 6.49 -6.88 14.38
N HIS A 254 5.40 -7.54 14.78
CA HIS A 254 4.51 -8.29 13.88
C HIS A 254 3.25 -7.48 13.52
N GLU A 255 3.43 -6.17 13.30
CA GLU A 255 2.35 -5.22 13.01
C GLU A 255 2.63 -4.47 11.70
N LEU A 256 1.56 -3.97 11.10
CA LEU A 256 1.56 -3.19 9.87
C LEU A 256 1.03 -1.80 10.18
N GLU A 257 1.74 -0.75 9.79
CA GLU A 257 1.24 0.64 9.86
C GLU A 257 0.70 1.04 8.49
N VAL A 258 -0.54 1.55 8.44
CA VAL A 258 -1.09 2.21 7.26
C VAL A 258 -0.36 3.53 7.05
N ARG A 259 0.60 3.51 6.12
CA ARG A 259 1.43 4.68 5.80
C ARG A 259 0.77 5.59 4.78
N PHE A 260 0.03 4.99 3.84
CA PHE A 260 -0.63 5.72 2.76
C PHE A 260 -2.10 5.36 2.72
N ALA A 261 -2.93 6.37 2.48
CA ALA A 261 -4.36 6.23 2.31
C ALA A 261 -4.88 7.34 1.39
N VAL A 262 -5.73 6.98 0.44
CA VAL A 262 -6.41 7.89 -0.50
C VAL A 262 -7.87 7.44 -0.64
N GLY A 263 -8.79 8.40 -0.62
CA GLY A 263 -10.23 8.15 -0.78
C GLY A 263 -11.02 8.34 0.51
N LEU A 264 -12.13 7.61 0.63
CA LEU A 264 -13.14 7.75 1.68
C LEU A 264 -12.52 7.58 3.07
N GLY A 265 -12.57 8.64 3.88
CA GLY A 265 -12.06 8.61 5.26
C GLY A 265 -10.54 8.40 5.37
N ALA A 266 -9.76 8.64 4.32
CA ALA A 266 -8.32 8.35 4.28
C ALA A 266 -7.53 8.86 5.51
N GLU A 267 -7.80 10.07 5.99
CA GLU A 267 -7.11 10.63 7.16
C GLU A 267 -7.36 9.84 8.46
N ALA A 268 -8.53 9.21 8.60
CA ALA A 268 -8.83 8.36 9.76
C ALA A 268 -8.07 7.02 9.73
N HIS A 269 -7.59 6.61 8.55
CA HIS A 269 -6.88 5.36 8.34
C HIS A 269 -5.36 5.53 8.40
N ARG A 270 -4.82 6.73 8.16
CA ARG A 270 -3.37 6.97 8.24
C ARG A 270 -2.83 6.74 9.64
N ARG A 271 -1.63 6.16 9.73
CA ARG A 271 -0.95 5.75 10.98
C ARG A 271 -1.72 4.71 11.79
N LEU A 272 -2.70 4.04 11.19
CA LEU A 272 -3.37 2.93 11.82
C LEU A 272 -2.42 1.75 11.90
N VAL A 273 -2.20 1.25 13.12
CA VAL A 273 -1.42 0.03 13.35
C VAL A 273 -2.36 -1.16 13.39
N LEU A 274 -2.08 -2.14 12.54
CA LEU A 274 -2.89 -3.33 12.29
C LEU A 274 -2.05 -4.57 12.62
N PRO A 275 -2.55 -5.49 13.47
CA PRO A 275 -1.84 -6.74 13.73
C PRO A 275 -1.82 -7.60 12.47
N VAL A 276 -0.75 -8.37 12.25
CA VAL A 276 -0.73 -9.36 11.16
C VAL A 276 -1.76 -10.46 11.41
N GLU A 277 -2.00 -10.84 12.67
CA GLU A 277 -3.08 -11.77 13.03
C GLU A 277 -4.37 -11.03 13.34
N GLY A 278 -5.50 -11.53 12.84
CA GLY A 278 -6.81 -10.94 13.10
C GLY A 278 -7.13 -9.64 12.34
N SER A 279 -6.37 -9.31 11.28
CA SER A 279 -6.71 -8.22 10.34
C SER A 279 -6.81 -8.71 8.89
N PHE A 280 -7.55 -7.97 8.06
CA PHE A 280 -7.73 -8.29 6.63
C PHE A 280 -6.43 -8.11 5.82
N VAL A 281 -5.70 -7.01 6.03
CA VAL A 281 -4.37 -6.81 5.42
C VAL A 281 -3.38 -7.88 5.87
N GLY A 282 -3.43 -8.30 7.13
CA GLY A 282 -2.63 -9.39 7.66
C GLY A 282 -2.96 -10.73 7.04
N ALA A 283 -4.23 -10.97 6.66
CA ALA A 283 -4.60 -12.18 5.92
C ALA A 283 -3.90 -12.27 4.55
N ALA A 284 -3.69 -11.15 3.86
CA ALA A 284 -2.92 -11.10 2.61
C ALA A 284 -1.44 -11.40 2.82
N VAL A 285 -0.85 -10.95 3.94
CA VAL A 285 0.53 -11.31 4.31
C VAL A 285 0.65 -12.81 4.53
N ARG A 286 -0.26 -13.40 5.32
CA ARG A 286 -0.23 -14.83 5.67
C ARG A 286 -0.52 -15.75 4.48
N SER A 287 -1.39 -15.34 3.56
CA SER A 287 -1.66 -16.10 2.34
C SER A 287 -0.52 -16.01 1.32
N GLY A 288 0.32 -14.96 1.40
CA GLY A 288 1.34 -14.66 0.39
C GLY A 288 0.75 -14.28 -0.97
N GLY A 289 -0.55 -13.96 -1.04
CA GLY A 289 -1.26 -13.72 -2.28
C GLY A 289 -2.51 -12.87 -2.10
N LEU A 290 -3.21 -12.63 -3.21
CA LEU A 290 -4.42 -11.82 -3.23
C LEU A 290 -5.54 -12.47 -2.41
N VAL A 291 -6.22 -11.66 -1.59
CA VAL A 291 -7.41 -12.05 -0.84
C VAL A 291 -8.54 -11.07 -1.09
N THR A 292 -9.76 -11.57 -1.25
CA THR A 292 -10.97 -10.77 -1.44
C THR A 292 -11.93 -10.92 -0.26
N SER A 293 -12.80 -9.93 -0.08
CA SER A 293 -13.92 -9.92 0.84
C SER A 293 -15.14 -9.32 0.17
N VAL A 294 -16.29 -9.93 0.38
CA VAL A 294 -17.59 -9.39 -0.07
C VAL A 294 -18.05 -8.22 0.81
N ASP A 295 -17.65 -8.22 2.08
CA ASP A 295 -17.88 -7.14 3.03
C ASP A 295 -16.79 -7.16 4.10
N VAL A 296 -15.88 -6.18 4.03
CA VAL A 296 -14.75 -6.04 4.93
C VAL A 296 -15.15 -5.56 6.33
N CYS A 297 -16.32 -4.94 6.51
CA CYS A 297 -16.81 -4.57 7.84
C CYS A 297 -17.13 -5.80 8.69
N THR A 298 -17.65 -6.85 8.04
CA THR A 298 -18.11 -8.08 8.71
C THR A 298 -17.22 -9.29 8.43
N ASP A 299 -16.01 -9.07 7.89
CA ASP A 299 -15.15 -10.17 7.47
C ASP A 299 -14.69 -11.02 8.67
N PRO A 300 -14.91 -12.35 8.65
CA PRO A 300 -14.62 -13.22 9.79
C PRO A 300 -13.12 -13.33 10.11
N ARG A 301 -12.22 -12.91 9.19
CA ARG A 301 -10.78 -12.86 9.44
C ARG A 301 -10.37 -11.66 10.30
N ILE A 302 -11.26 -10.69 10.50
CA ILE A 302 -11.03 -9.53 11.35
C ILE A 302 -11.48 -9.87 12.76
N THR A 303 -10.53 -10.19 13.63
CA THR A 303 -10.77 -10.60 15.02
C THR A 303 -10.02 -9.73 16.03
N ALA A 304 -9.15 -8.83 15.56
CA ALA A 304 -8.32 -7.99 16.39
C ALA A 304 -8.16 -6.59 15.77
N GLY A 305 -7.89 -5.62 16.63
CA GLY A 305 -7.77 -4.23 16.24
C GLY A 305 -9.09 -3.47 16.31
N PRO A 306 -9.05 -2.15 16.08
CA PRO A 306 -10.21 -1.28 16.21
C PRO A 306 -11.18 -1.44 15.02
N PRO A 307 -12.51 -1.33 15.23
CA PRO A 307 -13.49 -1.29 14.13
C PRO A 307 -13.26 0.00 13.33
N ARG A 308 -12.78 -0.11 12.09
CA ARG A 308 -12.30 1.06 11.34
C ARG A 308 -12.63 1.06 9.85
N TRP A 309 -13.36 0.07 9.37
CA TRP A 309 -13.80 0.04 7.97
C TRP A 309 -15.24 0.53 7.80
N ASP A 310 -15.81 1.18 8.82
CA ASP A 310 -17.21 1.63 8.83
C ASP A 310 -17.58 2.37 7.53
N GLY A 311 -18.63 1.89 6.87
CA GLY A 311 -19.11 2.44 5.59
C GLY A 311 -18.43 1.86 4.35
N LEU A 312 -17.45 0.96 4.50
CA LEU A 312 -16.89 0.16 3.41
C LEU A 312 -17.63 -1.18 3.29
N GLY A 313 -17.54 -1.79 2.12
CA GLY A 313 -18.11 -3.10 1.83
C GLY A 313 -17.06 -3.99 1.16
N PRO A 314 -17.18 -4.29 -0.14
CA PRO A 314 -16.23 -5.19 -0.79
C PRO A 314 -14.78 -4.68 -0.74
N ALA A 315 -13.84 -5.59 -0.52
CA ALA A 315 -12.42 -5.26 -0.46
C ALA A 315 -11.53 -6.33 -1.09
N VAL A 316 -10.36 -5.91 -1.54
CA VAL A 316 -9.27 -6.77 -2.01
C VAL A 316 -7.96 -6.31 -1.39
N ALA A 317 -7.15 -7.25 -0.92
CA ALA A 317 -5.82 -6.98 -0.41
C ALA A 317 -4.79 -7.87 -1.12
N VAL A 318 -3.65 -7.28 -1.47
CA VAL A 318 -2.56 -7.94 -2.18
C VAL A 318 -1.22 -7.59 -1.52
N PRO A 319 -0.35 -8.57 -1.22
CA PRO A 319 0.97 -8.28 -0.70
C PRO A 319 1.83 -7.60 -1.76
N ILE A 320 2.58 -6.59 -1.32
CA ILE A 320 3.66 -5.96 -2.07
C ILE A 320 4.93 -6.72 -1.68
N GLY A 321 5.36 -7.64 -2.53
CA GLY A 321 6.55 -8.45 -2.29
C GLY A 321 7.09 -9.07 -3.55
N THR A 322 8.36 -9.48 -3.51
CA THR A 322 9.00 -10.28 -4.57
C THR A 322 9.08 -11.73 -4.14
N THR A 323 9.09 -12.65 -5.10
CA THR A 323 9.25 -14.08 -4.83
C THR A 323 10.57 -14.32 -4.08
N GLY A 324 10.48 -14.81 -2.83
CA GLY A 324 11.65 -15.05 -1.96
C GLY A 324 12.19 -13.83 -1.21
N GLY A 325 11.70 -12.62 -1.48
CA GLY A 325 12.15 -11.37 -0.84
C GLY A 325 11.31 -10.89 0.35
N GLY A 326 10.29 -11.66 0.74
CA GLY A 326 9.37 -11.31 1.82
C GLY A 326 8.32 -10.26 1.44
N VAL A 327 7.34 -10.07 2.31
CA VAL A 327 6.29 -9.06 2.13
C VAL A 327 6.81 -7.72 2.65
N ARG A 328 6.97 -6.75 1.75
CA ARG A 328 7.41 -5.38 2.04
C ARG A 328 6.26 -4.44 2.42
N GLY A 329 5.03 -4.84 2.11
CA GLY A 329 3.81 -4.13 2.46
C GLY A 329 2.58 -4.83 1.94
N VAL A 330 1.41 -4.24 2.15
CA VAL A 330 0.13 -4.72 1.62
C VAL A 330 -0.61 -3.55 1.01
N LEU A 331 -1.03 -3.69 -0.24
CA LEU A 331 -1.98 -2.80 -0.89
C LEU A 331 -3.39 -3.34 -0.64
N MET A 332 -4.27 -2.52 -0.09
CA MET A 332 -5.68 -2.85 0.08
C MET A 332 -6.54 -1.81 -0.63
N LEU A 333 -7.54 -2.29 -1.35
CA LEU A 333 -8.56 -1.51 -2.03
C LEU A 333 -9.92 -1.90 -1.46
N ALA A 334 -10.76 -0.92 -1.19
CA ALA A 334 -12.12 -1.13 -0.69
C ALA A 334 -13.10 -0.23 -1.44
N ARG A 335 -14.31 -0.73 -1.67
CA ARG A 335 -15.46 0.04 -2.15
C ARG A 335 -16.38 0.37 -0.98
N ALA A 336 -17.18 1.43 -1.11
CA ALA A 336 -18.22 1.77 -0.15
C ALA A 336 -19.26 0.66 -0.04
N ALA A 337 -19.94 0.59 1.11
CA ALA A 337 -21.02 -0.37 1.33
C ALA A 337 -22.10 -0.25 0.25
N GLY A 338 -22.60 -1.38 -0.24
CA GLY A 338 -23.61 -1.44 -1.31
C GLY A 338 -23.06 -1.34 -2.74
N ARG A 339 -21.76 -1.14 -2.93
CA ARG A 339 -21.13 -1.26 -4.26
C ARG A 339 -20.90 -2.73 -4.65
N PRO A 340 -20.78 -3.04 -5.97
CA PRO A 340 -20.51 -4.40 -6.43
C PRO A 340 -19.18 -4.95 -5.91
N VAL A 341 -19.12 -6.27 -5.72
CA VAL A 341 -17.89 -6.98 -5.33
C VAL A 341 -16.80 -6.83 -6.38
N PHE A 342 -15.53 -6.94 -5.96
CA PHE A 342 -14.42 -7.00 -6.90
C PHE A 342 -14.42 -8.35 -7.61
N GLU A 343 -14.57 -8.34 -8.93
CA GLU A 343 -14.56 -9.58 -9.70
C GLU A 343 -13.13 -10.11 -9.87
N SER A 344 -12.99 -11.44 -9.96
CA SER A 344 -11.69 -12.09 -10.15
C SER A 344 -10.90 -11.54 -11.35
N GLN A 345 -11.60 -11.18 -12.43
CA GLN A 345 -10.99 -10.62 -13.64
C GLN A 345 -10.48 -9.19 -13.43
N GLU A 346 -11.15 -8.40 -12.59
CA GLU A 346 -10.72 -7.06 -12.23
C GLU A 346 -9.46 -7.09 -11.36
N CYS A 347 -9.40 -8.07 -10.46
CA CYS A 347 -8.29 -8.25 -9.53
C CYS A 347 -7.05 -8.93 -10.12
N ALA A 348 -7.20 -9.69 -11.21
CA ALA A 348 -6.12 -10.50 -11.78
C ALA A 348 -4.81 -9.73 -12.07
N PRO A 349 -4.83 -8.45 -12.50
CA PRO A 349 -3.60 -7.68 -12.72
C PRO A 349 -2.92 -7.15 -11.44
N LEU A 350 -3.63 -7.08 -10.31
CA LEU A 350 -3.14 -6.46 -9.07
C LEU A 350 -1.84 -7.08 -8.53
N PRO A 351 -1.66 -8.41 -8.50
CA PRO A 351 -0.40 -9.01 -8.04
C PRO A 351 0.81 -8.61 -8.87
N GLY A 352 0.64 -8.50 -10.19
CA GLY A 352 1.71 -8.03 -11.09
C GLY A 352 2.08 -6.58 -10.82
N PHE A 353 1.08 -5.73 -10.61
CA PHE A 353 1.28 -4.31 -10.26
C PHE A 353 1.97 -4.15 -8.89
N ALA A 354 1.50 -4.88 -7.87
CA ALA A 354 2.11 -4.90 -6.54
C ALA A 354 3.54 -5.45 -6.56
N GLY A 355 3.82 -6.45 -7.40
CA GLY A 355 5.18 -6.98 -7.60
C GLY A 355 6.13 -5.95 -8.20
N GLN A 356 5.68 -5.14 -9.16
CA GLN A 356 6.49 -4.05 -9.72
C GLN A 356 6.80 -2.98 -8.67
N ALA A 357 5.83 -2.65 -7.81
CA ALA A 357 6.07 -1.76 -6.68
C ALA A 357 7.03 -2.34 -5.64
N ALA A 358 7.04 -3.65 -5.43
CA ALA A 358 8.01 -4.28 -4.55
C ALA A 358 9.44 -4.12 -5.07
N VAL A 359 9.66 -4.30 -6.38
CA VAL A 359 10.95 -4.03 -7.04
C VAL A 359 11.31 -2.54 -6.92
N ALA A 360 10.29 -1.67 -7.04
CA ALA A 360 10.42 -0.23 -6.88
C ALA A 360 10.99 0.15 -5.50
N MET A 361 10.38 -0.39 -4.45
CA MET A 361 10.81 -0.19 -3.06
C MET A 361 12.21 -0.75 -2.83
N GLU A 362 12.52 -1.93 -3.35
CA GLU A 362 13.85 -2.53 -3.23
C GLU A 362 14.94 -1.69 -3.88
N LEU A 363 14.68 -1.13 -5.07
CA LEU A 363 15.63 -0.26 -5.74
C LEU A 363 15.83 1.06 -4.97
N ALA A 364 14.75 1.64 -4.44
CA ALA A 364 14.81 2.86 -3.65
C ALA A 364 15.61 2.66 -2.35
N GLU A 365 15.39 1.55 -1.64
CA GLU A 365 16.16 1.18 -0.45
C GLU A 365 17.65 1.00 -0.78
N ARG A 366 17.98 0.23 -1.84
CA ARG A 366 19.37 0.01 -2.25
C ARG A 366 20.09 1.32 -2.64
N ARG A 367 19.39 2.26 -3.29
CA ARG A 367 19.94 3.59 -3.60
C ARG A 367 20.25 4.36 -2.33
N ARG A 368 19.31 4.41 -1.38
CA ARG A 368 19.47 5.08 -0.10
C ARG A 368 20.66 4.51 0.69
N ASP A 369 20.79 3.18 0.72
CA ASP A 369 21.91 2.50 1.37
C ASP A 369 23.25 2.85 0.70
N SER A 370 23.29 2.88 -0.63
CA SER A 370 24.49 3.23 -1.39
C SER A 370 24.89 4.69 -1.19
N GLU A 371 23.93 5.62 -1.18
CA GLU A 371 24.15 7.04 -0.88
C GLU A 371 24.69 7.24 0.53
N GLN A 372 24.17 6.48 1.50
CA GLN A 372 24.64 6.52 2.87
C GLN A 372 26.09 6.02 2.99
N VAL A 373 26.43 4.93 2.30
CA VAL A 373 27.80 4.41 2.25
C VAL A 373 28.74 5.42 1.59
N ALA A 374 28.37 5.97 0.44
CA ALA A 374 29.18 6.98 -0.26
C ALA A 374 29.42 8.23 0.60
N LEU A 375 28.39 8.68 1.33
CA LEU A 375 28.51 9.80 2.27
C LEU A 375 29.45 9.48 3.44
N LEU A 376 29.45 8.24 3.93
CA LEU A 376 30.38 7.80 4.97
C LEU A 376 31.82 7.73 4.45
N GLU A 377 32.05 7.17 3.25
CA GLU A 377 33.36 7.10 2.60
C GLU A 377 33.94 8.50 2.30
N GLU A 378 33.09 9.43 1.86
CA GLU A 378 33.43 10.82 1.63
C GLU A 378 33.92 11.49 2.93
N ARG A 379 33.16 11.30 4.02
CA ARG A 379 33.53 11.81 5.34
C ARG A 379 34.87 11.24 5.81
N ASP A 380 35.12 9.96 5.56
CA ASP A 380 36.40 9.32 5.88
C ASP A 380 37.58 9.86 5.08
N ARG A 381 37.35 10.15 3.80
CA ARG A 381 38.37 10.77 2.95
C ARG A 381 38.72 12.17 3.44
N ILE A 382 37.71 13.00 3.70
CA ILE A 382 37.90 14.36 4.24
C ILE A 382 38.66 14.32 5.56
N ALA A 383 38.33 13.39 6.46
CA ALA A 383 39.03 13.21 7.72
C ALA A 383 40.52 12.87 7.52
N ARG A 384 40.85 12.00 6.56
CA ARG A 384 42.24 11.67 6.20
C ARG A 384 42.97 12.85 5.59
N ASP A 385 42.37 13.56 4.63
CA ASP A 385 43.01 14.71 3.98
C ASP A 385 43.28 15.86 4.97
N LEU A 386 42.35 16.12 5.89
CA LEU A 386 42.56 17.09 6.97
C LEU A 386 43.70 16.67 7.89
N HIS A 387 43.80 15.39 8.23
CA HIS A 387 44.88 14.88 9.06
C HIS A 387 46.24 15.00 8.36
N ASP A 388 46.34 14.58 7.10
CA ASP A 388 47.61 14.48 6.41
C ASP A 388 48.09 15.84 5.90
N LEU A 389 47.20 16.70 5.42
CA LEU A 389 47.61 17.98 4.85
C LEU A 389 47.60 19.11 5.86
N ALA A 390 46.54 19.24 6.66
CA ALA A 390 46.37 20.40 7.54
C ALA A 390 47.17 20.24 8.84
N ILE A 391 47.03 19.12 9.55
CA ILE A 391 47.73 18.90 10.82
C ILE A 391 49.25 18.85 10.61
N GLN A 392 49.74 18.10 9.61
CA GLN A 392 51.19 17.99 9.37
C GLN A 392 51.83 19.33 9.00
N ARG A 393 51.17 20.16 8.17
CA ARG A 393 51.67 21.50 7.81
C ARG A 393 51.69 22.43 9.01
N LEU A 394 50.62 22.48 9.80
CA LEU A 394 50.57 23.29 11.03
C LEU A 394 51.70 22.89 12.00
N PHE A 395 51.98 21.59 12.13
CA PHE A 395 53.08 21.09 12.94
C PHE A 395 54.45 21.54 12.41
N ALA A 396 54.68 21.44 11.10
CA ALA A 396 55.93 21.88 10.47
C ALA A 396 56.14 23.40 10.59
N THR A 397 55.07 24.19 10.46
CA THR A 397 55.11 25.64 10.66
C THR A 397 55.40 25.97 12.13
N GLY A 398 54.75 25.27 13.08
CA GLY A 398 55.01 25.39 14.51
C GLY A 398 56.48 25.11 14.87
N MET A 399 57.05 24.02 14.34
CA MET A 399 58.47 23.68 14.53
C MET A 399 59.42 24.76 13.96
N THR A 400 59.08 25.32 12.80
CA THR A 400 59.87 26.39 12.16
C THR A 400 59.85 27.68 12.99
N LEU A 401 58.67 28.05 13.53
CA LEU A 401 58.51 29.19 14.44
C LEU A 401 59.25 28.97 15.77
N GLN A 402 59.23 27.76 16.32
CA GLN A 402 60.01 27.41 17.52
C GLN A 402 61.52 27.56 17.29
N GLY A 403 62.02 27.19 16.11
CA GLY A 403 63.40 27.40 15.71
C GLY A 403 63.75 28.90 15.60
N ALA A 404 62.91 29.67 14.92
CA ALA A 404 63.08 31.11 14.76
C ALA A 404 63.03 31.87 16.09
N ALA A 405 62.15 31.46 17.01
CA ALA A 405 62.04 32.06 18.34
C ALA A 405 63.34 32.02 19.15
N ARG A 406 64.21 31.01 18.91
CA ARG A 406 65.52 30.89 19.57
C ARG A 406 66.57 31.89 19.07
N LEU A 407 66.32 32.52 17.92
CA LEU A 407 67.23 33.47 17.27
C LEU A 407 66.84 34.94 17.52
N ILE A 408 65.73 35.19 18.24
CA ILE A 408 65.21 36.52 18.51
C ILE A 408 65.74 37.01 19.86
N GLU A 409 66.43 38.15 19.87
CA GLU A 409 66.99 38.77 21.09
C GLU A 409 65.98 39.66 21.83
N HIS A 410 64.94 40.14 21.14
CA HIS A 410 63.96 41.06 21.74
C HIS A 410 62.85 40.30 22.50
N PRO A 411 62.71 40.48 23.83
CA PRO A 411 61.84 39.66 24.66
C PRO A 411 60.36 39.75 24.29
N GLU A 412 59.86 40.93 23.88
CA GLU A 412 58.46 41.08 23.43
C GLU A 412 58.16 40.35 22.10
N ALA A 413 59.17 40.19 21.25
CA ALA A 413 59.02 39.49 19.97
C ALA A 413 59.02 37.96 20.18
N VAL A 414 59.85 37.45 21.10
CA VAL A 414 59.83 36.03 21.52
C VAL A 414 58.45 35.65 22.08
N GLU A 415 57.87 36.51 22.92
CA GLU A 415 56.56 36.26 23.53
C GLU A 415 55.40 36.26 22.52
N ARG A 416 55.49 37.09 21.47
CA ARG A 416 54.51 37.05 20.36
C ARG A 416 54.62 35.75 19.54
N VAL A 417 55.84 35.28 19.26
CA VAL A 417 56.05 34.02 18.52
C VAL A 417 55.61 32.82 19.35
N ARG A 418 55.86 32.80 20.66
CA ARG A 418 55.35 31.75 21.56
C ARG A 418 53.82 31.65 21.56
N ARG A 419 53.12 32.77 21.69
CA ARG A 419 51.65 32.79 21.58
C ARG A 419 51.16 32.24 20.25
N ALA A 420 51.81 32.59 19.13
CA ALA A 420 51.44 32.04 17.83
C ALA A 420 51.66 30.52 17.72
N ILE A 421 52.69 29.97 18.39
CA ILE A 421 52.90 28.51 18.47
C ILE A 421 51.81 27.85 19.30
N ASP A 422 51.46 28.43 20.46
CA ASP A 422 50.39 27.91 21.32
C ASP A 422 49.03 27.91 20.59
N ASP A 423 48.73 28.97 19.84
CA ASP A 423 47.51 29.07 19.01
C ASP A 423 47.49 27.99 17.91
N LEU A 424 48.64 27.70 17.27
CA LEU A 424 48.75 26.61 16.28
C LEU A 424 48.51 25.24 16.93
N ASP A 425 49.07 25.00 18.11
CA ASP A 425 48.89 23.75 18.86
C ASP A 425 47.44 23.55 19.31
N ASP A 426 46.76 24.60 19.78
CA ASP A 426 45.35 24.55 20.14
C ASP A 426 44.44 24.38 18.91
N THR A 427 44.83 24.95 17.77
CA THR A 427 44.15 24.69 16.48
C THR A 427 44.30 23.22 16.07
N VAL A 428 45.49 22.64 16.20
CA VAL A 428 45.73 21.20 15.95
C VAL A 428 44.89 20.32 16.87
N LYS A 429 44.78 20.65 18.16
CA LYS A 429 43.92 19.93 19.12
C LYS A 429 42.45 20.02 18.73
N THR A 430 41.99 21.20 18.33
CA THR A 430 40.61 21.42 17.87
C THR A 430 40.30 20.57 16.64
N ILE A 431 41.14 20.62 15.60
CA ILE A 431 40.98 19.81 14.39
C ILE A 431 40.97 18.31 14.73
N ARG A 432 41.89 17.86 15.58
CA ARG A 432 41.96 16.46 16.03
C ARG A 432 40.67 16.04 16.74
N SER A 433 40.15 16.86 17.65
CA SER A 433 38.90 16.58 18.35
C SER A 433 37.70 16.50 17.39
N THR A 434 37.65 17.34 16.36
CA THR A 434 36.61 17.30 15.31
C THR A 434 36.72 16.05 14.45
N ILE A 435 37.93 15.66 14.01
CA ILE A 435 38.17 14.44 13.23
C ILE A 435 37.82 13.17 14.02
N PHE A 436 38.25 13.08 15.28
CA PHE A 436 37.92 11.92 16.12
C PHE A 436 36.46 11.92 16.56
N GLY A 437 35.82 13.08 16.73
CA GLY A 437 34.38 13.20 16.92
C GLY A 437 33.58 12.75 15.68
N LEU A 438 34.12 12.94 14.47
CA LEU A 438 33.57 12.40 13.23
C LEU A 438 33.75 10.87 13.13
N ARG A 439 34.90 10.32 13.58
CA ARG A 439 35.16 8.86 13.59
C ARG A 439 34.46 8.07 14.68
N ALA A 440 34.25 8.65 15.86
CA ALA A 440 33.53 7.98 16.95
C ALA A 440 32.04 7.72 16.62
N ARG A 441 31.50 8.34 15.57
CA ARG A 441 30.17 8.06 15.03
C ARG A 441 30.15 6.93 13.97
N GLN A 442 31.32 6.44 13.55
CA GLN A 442 31.48 5.41 12.51
C GLN A 442 31.50 3.99 13.07
N ASP A 443 31.95 3.81 14.32
CA ASP A 443 31.83 2.54 15.03
C ASP A 443 30.46 2.51 15.71
N GLY A 444 29.45 1.96 15.02
CA GLY A 444 28.07 1.91 15.50
C GLY A 444 27.91 1.33 16.92
N PRO A 445 26.74 1.55 17.56
CA PRO A 445 26.50 1.29 18.99
C PRO A 445 26.54 -0.20 19.42
N ALA A 446 26.96 -1.13 18.55
CA ALA A 446 26.96 -2.56 18.81
C ALA A 446 28.37 -3.18 19.04
N GLY A 447 29.46 -2.42 18.89
CA GLY A 447 30.81 -3.02 18.80
C GLY A 447 31.81 -2.77 19.93
N SER A 448 31.73 -1.67 20.69
CA SER A 448 32.75 -1.37 21.71
C SER A 448 32.11 -1.03 23.06
N GLY A 449 32.08 -1.99 23.98
CA GLY A 449 31.69 -1.75 25.37
C GLY A 449 32.59 -0.70 26.06
N LEU A 450 32.14 -0.16 27.18
CA LEU A 450 32.86 0.83 27.99
C LEU A 450 34.30 0.36 28.30
N ARG A 451 34.54 -0.95 28.49
CA ARG A 451 35.91 -1.48 28.67
C ARG A 451 36.84 -1.16 27.49
N ALA A 452 36.38 -1.34 26.26
CA ALA A 452 37.17 -1.05 25.06
C ALA A 452 37.42 0.46 24.93
N GLY A 453 36.40 1.28 25.22
CA GLY A 453 36.51 2.74 25.26
C GLY A 453 37.55 3.21 26.28
N MET A 454 37.58 2.63 27.48
CA MET A 454 38.53 2.95 28.56
C MET A 454 39.97 2.62 28.15
N VAL A 455 40.20 1.43 27.57
CA VAL A 455 41.52 1.03 27.06
C VAL A 455 42.00 1.99 25.98
N ALA A 456 41.13 2.32 25.03
CA ALA A 456 41.46 3.25 23.94
C ALA A 456 41.76 4.66 24.47
N ALA A 457 41.01 5.14 25.48
CA ALA A 457 41.25 6.45 26.10
C ALA A 457 42.62 6.50 26.81
N VAL A 458 42.97 5.46 27.56
CA VAL A 458 44.28 5.36 28.24
C VAL A 458 45.43 5.27 27.23
N GLN A 459 45.28 4.48 26.16
CA GLN A 459 46.27 4.38 25.10
C GLN A 459 46.51 5.72 24.39
N ARG A 460 45.45 6.49 24.12
CA ARG A 460 45.58 7.85 23.55
C ARG A 460 46.31 8.79 24.52
N ALA A 461 46.03 8.71 25.81
CA ALA A 461 46.69 9.54 26.82
C ALA A 461 48.19 9.21 26.96
N ALA A 462 48.58 7.95 26.78
CA ALA A 462 49.98 7.53 26.87
C ALA A 462 50.91 8.31 25.92
N ALA A 463 50.43 8.61 24.71
CA ALA A 463 51.19 9.42 23.73
C ALA A 463 51.44 10.86 24.20
N THR A 464 50.55 11.42 25.02
CA THR A 464 50.66 12.79 25.54
C THR A 464 51.44 12.83 26.86
N LEU A 465 51.30 11.79 27.69
CA LEU A 465 51.96 11.66 28.99
C LEU A 465 53.42 11.20 28.87
N GLY A 466 53.78 10.51 27.78
CA GLY A 466 55.12 9.92 27.60
C GLY A 466 55.34 8.60 28.34
N PHE A 467 54.33 8.09 29.03
CA PHE A 467 54.30 6.77 29.69
C PHE A 467 52.87 6.21 29.66
N ALA A 468 52.73 4.89 29.82
CA ALA A 468 51.42 4.23 29.82
C ALA A 468 50.78 4.28 31.22
N PRO A 469 49.58 4.89 31.38
CA PRO A 469 48.84 4.80 32.63
C PRO A 469 48.42 3.36 32.94
N ALA A 470 48.43 2.98 34.21
CA ALA A 470 47.90 1.70 34.65
C ALA A 470 46.37 1.76 34.72
N LEU A 471 45.68 0.83 34.04
CA LEU A 471 44.22 0.74 34.04
C LEU A 471 43.76 -0.53 34.76
N ARG A 472 42.90 -0.37 35.76
CA ARG A 472 42.20 -1.48 36.45
C ARG A 472 40.70 -1.28 36.37
N MET A 473 39.98 -2.34 36.03
CA MET A 473 38.52 -2.35 35.92
C MET A 473 37.95 -3.46 36.78
N GLN A 474 37.02 -3.13 37.67
CA GLN A 474 36.39 -4.03 38.63
C GLN A 474 34.86 -4.03 38.46
N GLY A 475 34.24 -5.21 38.51
CA GLY A 475 32.79 -5.37 38.36
C GLY A 475 32.31 -5.58 36.91
N LEU A 476 30.98 -5.67 36.76
CA LEU A 476 30.29 -5.93 35.48
C LEU A 476 30.08 -4.63 34.69
N VAL A 477 31.19 -4.06 34.22
CA VAL A 477 31.26 -2.74 33.57
C VAL A 477 30.32 -2.63 32.35
N ASP A 478 30.35 -3.60 31.44
CA ASP A 478 29.57 -3.51 30.19
C ASP A 478 28.09 -3.92 30.34
N LEU A 479 27.72 -4.57 31.47
CA LEU A 479 26.34 -5.04 31.70
C LEU A 479 25.52 -4.11 32.60
N ARG A 480 26.16 -3.35 33.50
CA ARG A 480 25.46 -2.48 34.46
C ARG A 480 25.52 -1.00 34.13
N VAL A 481 26.35 -0.60 33.15
CA VAL A 481 26.52 0.80 32.76
C VAL A 481 25.77 1.04 31.46
N SER A 482 24.82 1.98 31.47
CA SER A 482 24.07 2.35 30.27
C SER A 482 24.95 3.08 29.25
N PRO A 483 24.65 3.01 27.94
CA PRO A 483 25.44 3.71 26.93
C PRO A 483 25.62 5.23 27.19
N PRO A 484 24.58 5.99 27.63
CA PRO A 484 24.76 7.40 27.98
C PRO A 484 25.73 7.62 29.15
N LEU A 485 25.68 6.73 30.16
CA LEU A 485 26.58 6.80 31.30
C LEU A 485 28.02 6.44 30.91
N ALA A 486 28.19 5.50 29.99
CA ALA A 486 29.50 5.13 29.44
C ALA A 486 30.18 6.31 28.72
N GLU A 487 29.44 7.09 27.93
CA GLU A 487 29.97 8.30 27.28
C GLU A 487 30.45 9.34 28.31
N GLU A 488 29.68 9.56 29.38
CA GLU A 488 30.06 10.48 30.46
C GLU A 488 31.32 10.00 31.19
N VAL A 489 31.46 8.70 31.48
CA VAL A 489 32.66 8.12 32.09
C VAL A 489 33.89 8.33 31.22
N LEU A 490 33.78 8.11 29.90
CA LEU A 490 34.89 8.31 28.96
C LEU A 490 35.27 9.78 28.85
N ALA A 491 34.30 10.69 28.89
CA ALA A 491 34.55 12.13 28.92
C ALA A 491 35.28 12.56 30.20
N VAL A 492 34.85 12.07 31.36
CA VAL A 492 35.48 12.35 32.66
C VAL A 492 36.92 11.82 32.70
N LEU A 493 37.14 10.59 32.21
CA LEU A 493 38.49 10.03 32.11
C LEU A 493 39.40 10.86 31.18
N GLY A 494 38.90 11.24 30.01
CA GLY A 494 39.67 12.02 29.03
C GLY A 494 40.11 13.36 29.61
N GLU A 495 39.20 14.06 30.29
CA GLU A 495 39.51 15.33 30.95
C GLU A 495 40.49 15.15 32.12
N ALA A 496 40.31 14.11 32.94
CA ALA A 496 41.23 13.81 34.05
C ALA A 496 42.67 13.55 33.55
N LEU A 497 42.83 12.71 32.52
CA LEU A 497 44.15 12.41 31.95
C LEU A 497 44.77 13.62 31.24
N SER A 498 43.96 14.47 30.60
CA SER A 498 44.39 15.74 30.01
C SER A 498 44.92 16.70 31.09
N ASN A 499 44.23 16.80 32.23
CA ASN A 499 44.67 17.63 33.36
C ASN A 499 46.01 17.15 33.92
N VAL A 500 46.20 15.83 34.05
CA VAL A 500 47.49 15.28 34.47
C VAL A 500 48.59 15.64 33.47
N ALA A 501 48.35 15.43 32.18
CA ALA A 501 49.34 15.70 31.13
C ALA A 501 49.76 17.18 31.07
N ARG A 502 48.83 18.10 31.34
CA ARG A 502 49.10 19.55 31.28
C ARG A 502 49.68 20.11 32.57
N HIS A 503 49.32 19.56 33.73
CA HIS A 503 49.53 20.26 35.01
C HIS A 503 50.31 19.46 36.05
N ALA A 504 50.35 18.13 35.99
CA ALA A 504 50.85 17.34 37.12
C ALA A 504 52.36 17.12 37.11
N GLN A 505 53.04 17.15 35.96
CA GLN A 505 54.44 16.67 35.84
C GLN A 505 54.64 15.25 36.43
N ALA A 506 53.61 14.41 36.32
CA ALA A 506 53.58 13.05 36.83
C ALA A 506 54.48 12.12 36.01
N ARG A 507 54.94 11.04 36.63
CA ARG A 507 55.67 9.92 35.99
C ARG A 507 54.85 8.63 36.00
N ALA A 508 53.80 8.57 36.81
CA ALA A 508 52.89 7.45 36.91
C ALA A 508 51.45 7.94 37.10
N VAL A 509 50.51 7.19 36.52
CA VAL A 509 49.06 7.42 36.66
C VAL A 509 48.37 6.09 36.83
N ASP A 510 47.55 5.98 37.88
CA ASP A 510 46.68 4.86 38.17
C ASP A 510 45.22 5.26 37.90
N VAL A 511 44.58 4.53 36.99
CA VAL A 511 43.15 4.64 36.66
C VAL A 511 42.43 3.40 37.17
N VAL A 512 41.43 3.59 38.03
CA VAL A 512 40.59 2.52 38.56
C VAL A 512 39.12 2.84 38.27
N LEU A 513 38.46 1.94 37.54
CA LEU A 513 37.01 1.97 37.35
C LEU A 513 36.39 0.79 38.13
N ALA A 514 35.53 1.08 39.10
CA ALA A 514 34.81 0.08 39.89
C ALA A 514 33.30 0.25 39.72
N VAL A 515 32.60 -0.87 39.51
CA VAL A 515 31.15 -0.93 39.35
C VAL A 515 30.59 -1.91 40.39
N ASP A 516 30.13 -1.38 41.51
CA ASP A 516 29.54 -2.14 42.62
C ASP A 516 28.53 -1.28 43.40
N GLY A 517 27.23 -1.45 43.10
CA GLY A 517 26.14 -0.59 43.62
C GLY A 517 26.13 0.83 43.04
N GLU A 518 27.29 1.44 42.91
CA GLU A 518 27.58 2.71 42.24
C GLU A 518 28.74 2.53 41.25
N LEU A 519 28.90 3.47 40.31
CA LEU A 519 30.07 3.56 39.45
C LEU A 519 31.05 4.56 40.05
N ALA A 520 32.29 4.13 40.27
CA ALA A 520 33.36 4.96 40.79
C ALA A 520 34.57 4.94 39.84
N LEU A 521 34.92 6.11 39.30
CA LEU A 521 36.15 6.35 38.55
C LEU A 521 37.15 7.09 39.44
N THR A 522 38.31 6.47 39.66
CA THR A 522 39.42 7.06 40.40
C THR A 522 40.63 7.24 39.48
N VAL A 523 41.19 8.45 39.44
CA VAL A 523 42.45 8.75 38.73
C VAL A 523 43.44 9.31 39.74
N THR A 524 44.60 8.67 39.87
CA THR A 524 45.66 9.07 40.81
C THR A 524 46.96 9.28 40.07
N ASP A 525 47.60 10.43 40.26
CA ASP A 525 48.93 10.73 39.72
C ASP A 525 49.95 10.94 40.85
N ASP A 526 51.24 10.84 40.52
CA ASP A 526 52.37 11.08 41.44
C ASP A 526 53.04 12.47 41.25
N GLY A 527 52.30 13.41 40.66
CA GLY A 527 52.80 14.72 40.26
C GLY A 527 52.90 15.76 41.38
N VAL A 528 52.92 17.04 40.98
CA VAL A 528 53.05 18.20 41.89
C VAL A 528 51.80 18.48 42.73
N GLY A 529 50.67 17.82 42.42
CA GLY A 529 49.39 18.00 43.12
C GLY A 529 48.62 19.26 42.71
N LEU A 530 47.52 19.53 43.40
CA LEU A 530 46.66 20.68 43.12
C LEU A 530 47.22 21.96 43.78
N PRO A 531 47.47 23.05 43.04
CA PRO A 531 47.94 24.30 43.62
C PRO A 531 46.84 25.01 44.44
N ASP A 532 47.23 25.59 45.57
CA ASP A 532 46.36 26.44 46.40
C ASP A 532 46.10 27.78 45.68
N GLY A 533 45.00 27.87 44.94
CA GLY A 533 44.49 29.13 44.36
C GLY A 533 44.48 29.27 42.82
N GLY A 534 44.52 28.18 42.05
CA GLY A 534 44.42 28.22 40.58
C GLY A 534 43.00 28.26 40.01
N ARG A 535 42.86 28.60 38.71
CA ARG A 535 41.59 28.57 37.96
C ARG A 535 41.11 27.10 37.84
N ARG A 536 39.99 26.74 38.49
CA ARG A 536 39.49 25.35 38.61
C ARG A 536 38.49 24.91 37.54
N SER A 537 38.36 25.65 36.43
CA SER A 537 37.35 25.39 35.37
C SER A 537 37.24 23.93 34.92
N GLY A 538 38.37 23.21 34.76
CA GLY A 538 38.37 21.78 34.41
C GLY A 538 37.81 20.88 35.52
N LEU A 539 38.11 21.16 36.79
CA LEU A 539 37.58 20.43 37.94
C LEU A 539 36.11 20.78 38.21
N ASP A 540 35.72 22.03 37.99
CA ASP A 540 34.35 22.52 38.13
C ASP A 540 33.43 21.84 37.10
N ASN A 541 33.92 21.61 35.88
CA ASN A 541 33.20 20.83 34.87
C ASN A 541 32.97 19.37 35.29
N LEU A 542 33.96 18.72 35.91
CA LEU A 542 33.84 17.33 36.40
C LEU A 542 32.88 17.25 37.59
N ALA A 543 32.89 18.25 38.47
CA ALA A 543 31.94 18.39 39.56
C ALA A 543 30.51 18.61 39.05
N ALA A 544 30.33 19.48 38.05
CA ALA A 544 29.03 19.71 37.42
C ALA A 544 28.49 18.44 36.72
N ARG A 545 29.36 17.68 36.04
CA ARG A 545 29.00 16.38 35.44
C ARG A 545 28.53 15.36 36.48
N ALA A 546 29.24 15.24 37.61
CA ALA A 546 28.79 14.39 38.72
C ALA A 546 27.42 14.83 39.24
N ALA A 547 27.25 16.12 39.52
CA ALA A 547 26.01 16.66 40.08
C ALA A 547 24.79 16.46 39.17
N ARG A 548 24.96 16.51 37.83
CA ARG A 548 23.87 16.22 36.87
C ARG A 548 23.40 14.76 36.90
N LEU A 549 24.23 13.85 37.40
CA LEU A 549 23.97 12.42 37.47
C LEU A 549 23.73 11.97 38.93
N ASP A 550 23.33 12.89 39.81
CA ASP A 550 23.13 12.65 41.24
C ASP A 550 24.37 12.02 41.93
N GLY A 551 25.55 12.34 41.41
CA GLY A 551 26.84 11.82 41.85
C GLY A 551 27.65 12.78 42.70
N THR A 552 28.85 12.35 43.06
CA THR A 552 29.82 13.15 43.82
C THR A 552 31.18 13.20 43.11
N PHE A 553 31.84 14.33 43.26
CA PHE A 553 33.20 14.55 42.76
C PHE A 553 34.10 15.04 43.89
N ARG A 554 35.30 14.50 43.98
CA ARG A 554 36.32 14.90 44.97
C ARG A 554 37.70 14.87 44.33
N ALA A 555 38.43 15.97 44.43
CA ALA A 555 39.83 16.04 44.07
C ALA A 555 40.64 16.42 45.31
N ARG A 556 41.67 15.64 45.64
CA ARG A 556 42.47 15.77 46.87
C ARG A 556 43.94 15.53 46.55
N LEU A 557 44.84 15.92 47.45
CA LEU A 557 46.22 15.47 47.39
C LEU A 557 46.29 13.95 47.54
N GLY A 558 47.12 13.33 46.71
CA GLY A 558 47.39 11.90 46.72
C GLY A 558 48.19 11.48 47.96
N PRO A 559 48.06 10.20 48.40
CA PRO A 559 48.76 9.68 49.58
C PRO A 559 50.29 9.64 49.43
N THR A 560 50.82 9.70 48.20
CA THR A 560 52.25 9.61 47.87
C THR A 560 52.79 10.88 47.22
N GLY A 561 52.04 11.98 47.26
CA GLY A 561 52.22 13.13 46.34
C GLY A 561 51.20 13.08 45.19
N GLY A 562 51.09 14.16 44.40
CA GLY A 562 50.18 14.26 43.26
C GLY A 562 48.70 14.49 43.60
N THR A 563 47.83 14.24 42.63
CA THR A 563 46.37 14.42 42.76
C THR A 563 45.65 13.09 42.74
N ARG A 564 44.66 12.93 43.63
CA ARG A 564 43.67 11.85 43.60
C ARG A 564 42.29 12.43 43.30
N LEU A 565 41.75 12.04 42.16
CA LEU A 565 40.43 12.41 41.68
C LEU A 565 39.51 11.20 41.83
N GLU A 566 38.38 11.39 42.52
CA GLU A 566 37.29 10.42 42.64
C GLU A 566 36.00 11.01 42.09
N TRP A 567 35.41 10.32 41.12
CA TRP A 567 34.12 10.65 40.52
C TRP A 567 33.18 9.45 40.70
N ARG A 568 32.06 9.65 41.38
CA ARG A 568 31.10 8.60 41.75
C ARG A 568 29.70 8.96 41.29
N VAL A 569 28.98 8.00 40.72
CA VAL A 569 27.60 8.19 40.27
C VAL A 569 26.77 6.94 40.56
N PRO A 570 25.50 7.09 41.00
CA PRO A 570 24.60 5.97 41.19
C PRO A 570 24.30 5.26 39.86
N LEU A 571 24.19 3.92 39.91
CA LEU A 571 23.72 3.13 38.77
C LEU A 571 22.19 3.11 38.83
N HIS A 572 21.53 3.96 38.06
CA HIS A 572 20.07 3.88 37.92
C HIS A 572 19.71 2.56 37.24
N VAL A 573 18.94 1.73 37.94
CA VAL A 573 18.41 0.47 37.40
C VAL A 573 17.52 0.82 36.21
N LEU A 574 17.78 0.22 35.05
CA LEU A 574 16.88 0.27 33.89
C LEU A 574 15.48 -0.19 34.35
N GLY A 575 14.50 0.71 34.22
CA GLY A 575 13.21 0.71 34.90
C GLY A 575 12.42 -0.59 34.94
N GLU A 576 11.95 -0.93 36.15
CA GLU A 576 10.52 -1.25 36.30
C GLU A 576 9.71 0.04 36.11
N PRO A 577 8.62 0.02 35.33
CA PRO A 577 7.78 1.20 35.18
C PRO A 577 7.07 1.53 36.50
N ASP A 578 7.17 2.80 36.83
CA ASP A 578 6.54 3.47 37.97
C ASP A 578 5.05 3.10 38.09
N ARG A 579 4.69 2.33 39.11
CA ARG A 579 3.31 2.16 39.58
C ARG A 579 3.00 3.26 40.61
N GLY A 580 2.87 4.51 40.17
CA GLY A 580 2.12 5.53 40.90
C GLY A 580 0.62 5.24 40.72
N SER A 581 -0.18 4.91 41.74
CA SER A 581 -0.57 5.75 42.89
C SER A 581 -1.26 7.04 42.43
N GLY A 582 -2.56 6.95 42.14
CA GLY A 582 -3.46 8.06 41.77
C GLY A 582 -4.84 7.54 41.39
#